data_AF-A0A564YSE2-F1
#
_entry.id   AF-A0A564YSE2-F1
#
_cell.length_a   1.000
_cell.length_b   1.000
_cell.length_c   1.000
_cell.angle_alpha   90.00
_cell.angle_beta   90.00
_cell.angle_gamma   90.00
#
_symmetry.space_group_name_H-M   'P 1'
#
loop_
_entity.id
_entity.type
_entity.pdbx_description
1 polymer ?
#
loop_
_entity_poly.entity_id
_entity_poly.type
_entity_poly.pdbx_seq_one_letter_code
_entity_poly.pdbx_strand_id
1 'polypeptide(L)'
;RILEYLSQPSGRHLFQIRSSFERYLLLGILLNPGGHIELFLPPGPQRQARWDLVLCGDQPHSRRLAFHYNVANMTQGFMACVFLLTKRHGMEMPPDVIQFDPEFYHLLYPMMPSAQCTDNFLFSFLFNISNFTTSSTP
;
A
#
# COMPACT_ATOMS: atom_id res chain seq x y z
N ARG A 1 11.42 3.51 11.89
CA ARG A 1 11.28 4.17 10.56
C ARG A 1 9.83 4.31 10.11
N ILE A 2 9.16 3.32 9.46
CA ILE A 2 7.76 3.53 8.99
C ILE A 2 6.79 3.84 10.15
N LEU A 3 6.69 2.95 11.14
CA LEU A 3 5.80 3.16 12.31
C LEU A 3 6.14 4.43 13.10
N GLU A 4 7.42 4.77 13.15
CA GLU A 4 7.93 5.98 13.80
C GLU A 4 7.47 7.25 13.07
N TYR A 5 7.61 7.31 11.75
CA TYR A 5 7.05 8.40 10.94
C TYR A 5 5.53 8.49 11.07
N LEU A 6 4.83 7.35 11.08
CA LEU A 6 3.37 7.32 11.29
C LEU A 6 2.95 7.79 12.69
N SER A 7 3.87 7.85 13.65
CA SER A 7 3.61 8.43 14.98
C SER A 7 3.82 9.95 15.03
N GLN A 8 4.53 10.52 14.05
CA GLN A 8 4.78 11.96 13.96
C GLN A 8 3.57 12.72 13.37
N PRO A 9 3.45 14.04 13.60
CA PRO A 9 2.36 14.84 13.07
C PRO A 9 2.20 14.76 11.55
N SER A 10 3.31 14.77 10.81
CA SER A 10 3.32 14.66 9.34
C SER A 10 2.73 13.33 8.86
N GLY A 11 3.09 12.21 9.49
CA GLY A 11 2.52 10.90 9.19
C GLY A 11 1.04 10.79 9.58
N ARG A 12 0.67 11.26 10.79
CA ARG A 12 -0.72 11.22 11.29
C ARG A 12 -1.68 12.12 10.51
N HIS A 13 -1.18 13.16 9.85
CA HIS A 13 -2.01 14.01 8.99
C HIS A 13 -2.43 13.29 7.70
N LEU A 14 -1.57 12.41 7.19
CA LEU A 14 -1.80 11.69 5.94
C LEU A 14 -2.46 10.32 6.15
N PHE A 15 -2.14 9.66 7.27
CA PHE A 15 -2.44 8.26 7.47
C PHE A 15 -2.99 7.94 8.86
N GLN A 16 -3.84 6.92 8.90
CA GLN A 16 -4.26 6.25 10.12
C GLN A 16 -3.88 4.77 10.04
N ILE A 17 -3.18 4.25 11.05
CA ILE A 17 -2.92 2.81 11.14
C ILE A 17 -4.25 2.09 11.43
N ARG A 18 -4.67 1.19 10.54
CA ARG A 18 -5.87 0.36 10.72
C ARG A 18 -5.54 -1.03 11.22
N SER A 19 -4.40 -1.60 10.79
CA SER A 19 -3.91 -2.90 11.28
C SER A 19 -2.39 -3.00 11.11
N SER A 20 -1.72 -3.69 12.02
CA SER A 20 -0.27 -3.92 11.98
C SER A 20 0.04 -5.30 12.56
N PHE A 21 0.61 -6.18 11.73
CA PHE A 21 1.10 -7.51 12.09
C PHE A 21 2.56 -7.66 11.66
N GLU A 22 3.24 -8.74 12.06
CA GLU A 22 4.67 -8.96 11.77
C GLU A 22 5.05 -8.78 10.29
N ARG A 23 4.14 -9.11 9.37
CA ARG A 23 4.39 -9.06 7.93
C ARG A 23 3.40 -8.20 7.14
N TYR A 24 2.57 -7.43 7.83
CA TYR A 24 1.49 -6.67 7.21
C TYR A 24 1.24 -5.34 7.90
N LEU A 25 1.01 -4.28 7.12
CA LEU A 25 0.60 -2.97 7.61
C LEU A 25 -0.50 -2.43 6.71
N LEU A 26 -1.66 -2.16 7.30
CA LEU A 26 -2.80 -1.53 6.65
C LEU A 26 -2.93 -0.09 7.12
N LEU A 27 -2.85 0.86 6.19
CA LEU A 27 -2.98 2.28 6.45
C LEU A 27 -4.23 2.82 5.79
N GLY A 28 -5.09 3.52 6.52
CA GLY A 28 -6.13 4.37 5.94
C GLY A 28 -5.54 5.70 5.49
N ILE A 29 -5.95 6.17 4.33
CA ILE A 29 -5.57 7.49 3.78
C ILE A 29 -6.60 8.51 4.25
N LEU A 30 -6.14 9.59 4.89
CA LEU A 30 -6.99 10.64 5.47
C LEU A 30 -7.30 11.79 4.51
N LEU A 31 -6.55 11.90 3.40
CA LEU A 31 -6.81 12.86 2.34
C LEU A 31 -8.09 12.50 1.56
N ASN A 32 -8.68 13.48 0.85
CA ASN A 32 -9.88 13.27 0.03
C ASN A 32 -9.53 13.35 -1.48
N PRO A 33 -9.85 12.35 -2.32
CA PRO A 33 -10.50 11.08 -2.00
C PRO A 33 -9.63 10.17 -1.12
N GLY A 34 -10.25 9.57 -0.11
CA GLY A 34 -9.60 8.64 0.81
C GLY A 34 -9.25 7.30 0.17
N GLY A 35 -8.89 6.33 1.01
CA GLY A 35 -8.48 5.01 0.55
C GLY A 35 -7.68 4.25 1.59
N HIS A 36 -6.91 3.28 1.13
CA HIS A 36 -5.98 2.56 1.99
C HIS A 36 -4.74 2.10 1.24
N ILE A 37 -3.66 1.94 1.99
CA ILE A 37 -2.41 1.34 1.55
C ILE A 37 -2.30 -0.02 2.24
N GLU A 38 -2.09 -1.06 1.45
CA GLU A 38 -1.76 -2.39 1.97
C GLU A 38 -0.28 -2.67 1.78
N LEU A 39 0.39 -2.94 2.88
CA LEU A 39 1.81 -3.21 2.90
C LEU A 39 2.10 -4.64 3.38
N PHE A 40 2.63 -5.52 2.52
CA PHE A 40 3.02 -6.91 2.84
C PHE A 40 4.53 -7.18 2.69
N LEU A 41 5.19 -7.66 3.75
CA LEU A 41 6.57 -8.16 3.65
C LEU A 41 6.65 -9.33 2.65
N PRO A 42 7.55 -9.30 1.64
CA PRO A 42 7.70 -10.41 0.71
C PRO A 42 8.05 -11.70 1.47
N PRO A 43 7.49 -12.85 1.06
CA PRO A 43 7.71 -14.13 1.75
C PRO A 43 9.15 -14.67 1.62
N GLY A 44 10.03 -14.02 0.85
CA GLY A 44 11.45 -14.38 0.76
C GLY A 44 12.26 -13.42 -0.11
N PRO A 45 13.60 -13.46 -0.01
CA PRO A 45 14.51 -12.50 -0.66
C PRO A 45 14.52 -12.54 -2.19
N GLN A 46 13.93 -13.58 -2.81
CA GLN A 46 13.91 -13.74 -4.27
C GLN A 46 12.58 -13.40 -4.95
N ARG A 47 11.52 -13.08 -4.19
CA ARG A 47 10.24 -12.68 -4.78
C ARG A 47 10.06 -11.18 -4.63
N GLN A 48 10.08 -10.47 -5.76
CA GLN A 48 9.70 -9.06 -5.82
C GLN A 48 8.30 -8.91 -5.22
N ALA A 49 8.16 -8.01 -4.25
CA ALA A 49 6.90 -7.81 -3.56
C ALA A 49 5.93 -7.02 -4.46
N ARG A 50 4.70 -7.55 -4.60
CA ARG A 50 3.57 -6.85 -5.22
C ARG A 50 2.89 -6.01 -4.14
N TRP A 51 2.78 -4.72 -4.38
CA TRP A 51 2.10 -3.78 -3.47
C TRP A 51 0.94 -3.16 -4.21
N ASP A 52 -0.24 -3.20 -3.59
CA ASP A 52 -1.46 -2.65 -4.16
C ASP A 52 -1.81 -1.36 -3.40
N LEU A 53 -1.58 -0.21 -4.05
CA LEU A 53 -2.09 1.07 -3.55
C LEU A 53 -3.54 1.23 -3.98
N VAL A 54 -4.50 1.13 -3.05
CA VAL A 54 -5.93 1.26 -3.36
C VAL A 54 -6.42 2.67 -3.04
N LEU A 55 -6.62 3.45 -4.10
CA LEU A 55 -7.19 4.80 -4.00
C LEU A 55 -8.70 4.76 -4.27
N CYS A 56 -9.49 5.58 -3.56
CA CYS A 56 -10.96 5.56 -3.56
C CYS A 56 -11.55 4.29 -2.92
N GLY A 57 -11.40 4.17 -1.59
CA GLY A 57 -11.75 2.98 -0.80
C GLY A 57 -13.19 2.47 -0.86
N ASP A 58 -14.12 3.27 -1.39
CA ASP A 58 -15.54 2.92 -1.52
C ASP A 58 -15.85 2.11 -2.80
N GLN A 59 -14.86 1.92 -3.68
CA GLN A 59 -15.04 1.17 -4.90
C GLN A 59 -14.95 -0.36 -4.68
N PRO A 60 -15.78 -1.15 -5.40
CA PRO A 60 -15.65 -2.60 -5.43
C PRO A 60 -14.22 -3.03 -5.77
N HIS A 61 -13.78 -4.19 -5.26
CA HIS A 61 -12.42 -4.70 -5.48
C HIS A 61 -12.02 -4.73 -6.96
N SER A 62 -12.98 -4.98 -7.86
CA SER A 62 -12.80 -5.01 -9.32
C SER A 62 -12.53 -3.65 -9.98
N ARG A 63 -12.69 -2.54 -9.26
CA ARG A 63 -12.43 -1.18 -9.77
C ARG A 63 -11.26 -0.49 -9.08
N ARG A 64 -10.56 -1.21 -8.21
CA ARG A 64 -9.39 -0.68 -7.50
C ARG A 64 -8.28 -0.43 -8.52
N LEU A 65 -7.84 0.82 -8.63
CA LEU A 65 -6.58 1.14 -9.30
C LEU A 65 -5.46 0.54 -8.46
N ALA A 66 -4.75 -0.45 -8.98
CA ALA A 66 -3.56 -1.02 -8.36
C ALA A 66 -2.32 -0.52 -9.09
N PHE A 67 -1.37 0.06 -8.36
CA PHE A 67 -0.11 0.54 -8.91
C PHE A 67 1.01 -0.40 -8.50
N HIS A 68 1.82 -0.83 -9.46
CA HIS A 68 2.85 -1.84 -9.24
C HIS A 68 4.25 -1.23 -9.29
N TYR A 69 4.97 -1.27 -8.17
CA TYR A 69 6.40 -0.99 -8.13
C TYR A 69 7.17 -2.27 -7.78
N ASN A 70 8.21 -2.56 -8.57
CA ASN A 70 9.18 -3.60 -8.24
C ASN A 70 10.19 -3.04 -7.24
N VAL A 71 9.95 -3.32 -5.96
CA VAL A 71 10.76 -2.80 -4.85
C VAL A 71 11.35 -3.93 -4.02
N ALA A 72 12.52 -3.68 -3.41
CA ALA A 72 13.27 -4.69 -2.68
C ALA A 72 12.72 -4.98 -1.28
N ASN A 73 12.04 -4.01 -0.66
CA ASN A 73 11.59 -4.11 0.73
C ASN A 73 10.36 -3.23 1.02
N MET A 74 9.79 -3.41 2.22
CA MET A 74 8.60 -2.71 2.70
C MET A 74 8.80 -1.19 2.81
N THR A 75 10.01 -0.72 3.08
CA THR A 75 10.33 0.72 3.14
C THR A 75 10.16 1.36 1.77
N GLN A 76 10.73 0.76 0.73
CA GLN A 76 10.60 1.23 -0.65
C GLN A 76 9.13 1.14 -1.13
N GLY A 77 8.40 0.07 -0.74
CA GLY A 77 6.96 -0.04 -1.00
C GLY A 77 6.16 1.09 -0.37
N PHE A 78 6.44 1.41 0.89
CA PHE A 78 5.83 2.56 1.57
C PHE A 78 6.18 3.89 0.88
N MET A 79 7.46 4.11 0.55
CA MET A 79 7.89 5.33 -0.16
C MET A 79 7.18 5.50 -1.50
N ALA A 80 7.02 4.42 -2.27
CA ALA A 80 6.31 4.44 -3.54
C ALA A 80 4.83 4.79 -3.39
N CYS A 81 4.17 4.26 -2.36
CA CYS A 81 2.77 4.58 -2.06
C CYS A 81 2.60 6.05 -1.64
N VAL A 82 3.50 6.57 -0.78
CA VAL A 82 3.49 7.99 -0.38
C VAL A 82 3.73 8.88 -1.58
N PHE A 83 4.68 8.54 -2.45
CA PHE A 83 4.98 9.28 -3.67
C PHE A 83 3.78 9.37 -4.62
N LEU A 84 3.10 8.24 -4.88
CA LEU A 84 1.89 8.26 -5.70
C LEU A 84 0.77 9.09 -5.08
N LEU A 85 0.58 8.96 -3.77
CA LEU A 85 -0.42 9.73 -3.04
C LEU A 85 -0.13 11.24 -3.18
N THR A 86 1.08 11.67 -2.85
CA THR A 86 1.45 13.10 -2.86
C THR A 86 1.37 13.66 -4.28
N LYS A 87 1.83 12.91 -5.30
CA LYS A 87 1.67 13.31 -6.70
C LYS A 87 0.21 13.48 -7.12
N ARG A 88 -0.67 12.54 -6.75
CA ARG A 88 -2.10 12.64 -7.09
C ARG A 88 -2.78 13.84 -6.46
N HIS A 89 -2.39 14.20 -5.23
CA HIS A 89 -2.95 15.35 -4.52
C HIS A 89 -2.20 16.67 -4.79
N GLY A 90 -1.22 16.69 -5.71
CA GLY A 90 -0.43 17.89 -6.00
C GLY A 90 0.43 18.37 -4.82
N MET A 91 0.78 17.46 -3.91
CA MET A 91 1.59 17.73 -2.73
C MET A 91 3.05 17.35 -2.96
N GLU A 92 3.94 18.00 -2.22
CA GLU A 92 5.33 17.57 -2.13
C GLU A 92 5.44 16.30 -1.27
N MET A 93 6.43 15.46 -1.57
CA MET A 93 6.70 14.28 -0.76
C MET A 93 7.35 14.71 0.57
N PRO A 94 6.87 14.21 1.73
CA PRO A 94 7.44 14.60 3.01
C PRO A 94 8.95 14.29 3.09
N PRO A 95 9.79 15.25 3.52
CA PRO A 95 11.24 15.08 3.53
C PRO A 95 11.68 13.93 4.43
N ASP A 96 10.98 13.70 5.55
CA ASP A 96 11.24 12.58 6.47
C ASP A 96 11.12 11.22 5.78
N VAL A 97 10.21 11.10 4.81
CA VAL A 97 10.01 9.88 4.01
C VAL A 97 11.07 9.76 2.93
N ILE A 98 11.50 10.87 2.31
CA ILE A 98 12.61 10.88 1.33
C ILE A 98 13.90 10.36 1.99
N GLN A 99 14.16 10.74 3.25
CA GLN A 99 15.31 10.29 4.03
C GLN A 99 15.31 8.78 4.37
N PHE A 100 14.23 8.06 4.10
CA PHE A 100 14.23 6.61 4.28
C PHE A 100 15.21 5.94 3.31
N ASP A 101 15.22 6.37 2.05
CA ASP A 101 16.10 5.89 0.98
C ASP A 101 16.18 6.95 -0.15
N PRO A 102 17.09 7.92 -0.05
CA PRO A 102 17.20 9.03 -1.02
C PRO A 102 17.50 8.55 -2.45
N GLU A 103 18.33 7.52 -2.59
CA GLU A 103 18.66 6.93 -3.89
C GLU A 103 17.41 6.34 -4.55
N PHE A 104 16.61 5.60 -3.77
CA PHE A 104 15.34 5.07 -4.27
C PHE A 104 14.34 6.18 -4.63
N TYR A 105 14.30 7.29 -3.89
CA TYR A 105 13.43 8.43 -4.23
C TYR A 105 13.68 8.96 -5.64
N HIS A 106 14.94 9.05 -6.07
CA HIS A 106 15.29 9.48 -7.43
C HIS A 106 14.83 8.49 -8.52
N LEU A 107 14.63 7.23 -8.17
CA LEU A 107 14.14 6.18 -9.07
C LEU A 107 12.61 6.11 -9.17
N LEU A 108 11.87 6.74 -8.25
CA LEU A 108 10.40 6.66 -8.20
C LEU A 108 9.71 7.26 -9.42
N TYR A 109 10.23 8.37 -9.94
CA TYR A 109 9.62 9.06 -11.08
C TYR A 109 9.75 8.26 -12.39
N PRO A 110 10.94 7.75 -12.77
CA PRO A 110 11.07 6.81 -13.90
C PRO A 110 10.25 5.53 -13.74
N MET A 111 10.02 5.08 -12.51
CA MET A 111 9.26 3.86 -12.21
C MET A 111 7.75 4.08 -12.14
N MET A 112 7.22 5.30 -12.36
CA MET A 112 5.78 5.54 -12.32
C MET A 112 5.06 4.59 -13.29
N PRO A 113 4.15 3.73 -12.79
CA PRO A 113 3.39 2.86 -13.67
C PRO A 113 2.49 3.73 -14.55
N SER A 114 2.45 3.46 -15.86
CA SER A 114 1.26 3.81 -16.62
C SER A 114 0.09 3.12 -15.92
N ALA A 115 -0.94 3.88 -15.53
CA ALA A 115 -2.06 3.31 -14.78
C ALA A 115 -2.65 2.13 -15.55
N GLN A 116 -2.43 0.90 -15.06
CA GLN A 116 -3.04 -0.30 -15.61
C GLN A 116 -4.26 -0.59 -14.75
N CYS A 117 -5.45 -0.35 -15.30
CA CYS A 117 -6.68 -0.91 -14.73
C CYS A 117 -6.56 -2.43 -14.82
N THR A 118 -6.26 -3.09 -13.71
CA THR A 118 -6.04 -4.53 -13.70
C THR A 118 -7.36 -5.25 -13.43
N ASP A 119 -8.01 -5.74 -14.50
CA ASP A 119 -9.19 -6.63 -14.48
C ASP A 119 -8.88 -8.06 -13.96
N ASN A 120 -7.81 -8.26 -13.17
CA ASN A 120 -7.31 -9.59 -12.84
C ASN A 120 -7.34 -9.87 -11.32
N PHE A 121 -8.47 -10.37 -10.83
CA PHE A 121 -8.62 -10.83 -9.43
C PHE A 121 -9.36 -12.19 -9.32
N LEU A 122 -8.88 -13.21 -10.03
CA LEU A 122 -9.37 -14.59 -9.87
C LEU A 122 -8.62 -15.42 -8.80
N PHE A 123 -7.63 -14.89 -8.08
CA PHE A 123 -6.73 -15.73 -7.25
C PHE A 123 -6.74 -15.52 -5.72
N SER A 124 -7.53 -14.61 -5.17
CA SER A 124 -7.51 -14.32 -3.71
C SER A 124 -8.80 -14.65 -2.97
N PHE A 125 -9.91 -14.97 -3.66
CA PHE A 125 -11.14 -15.40 -3.00
C PHE A 125 -11.24 -16.91 -2.74
N LEU A 126 -10.38 -17.74 -3.33
CA LEU A 126 -10.43 -19.20 -3.12
C LEU A 126 -9.79 -19.66 -1.79
N PHE A 127 -8.98 -18.84 -1.12
CA PHE A 127 -8.34 -19.23 0.14
C PHE A 127 -9.16 -18.91 1.40
N ASN A 128 -10.30 -18.21 1.28
CA ASN A 128 -11.04 -17.72 2.45
C ASN A 128 -12.50 -18.20 2.56
N ILE A 129 -12.96 -19.10 1.67
CA ILE A 129 -14.30 -19.71 1.76
C ILE A 129 -14.24 -21.15 2.29
N SER A 130 -13.09 -21.82 2.27
CA SER A 130 -12.98 -23.21 2.74
C SER A 130 -12.81 -23.39 4.25
N ASN A 131 -12.63 -22.32 5.03
CA ASN A 131 -12.33 -22.41 6.48
C ASN A 131 -13.38 -21.79 7.41
N PHE A 132 -14.54 -21.36 6.89
CA PHE A 132 -15.68 -20.92 7.72
C PHE A 132 -16.95 -21.71 7.38
N THR A 133 -16.92 -23.01 7.65
CA THR A 133 -18.13 -23.75 8.01
C THR A 133 -17.99 -24.17 9.47
N THR A 134 -18.23 -23.21 10.37
CA THR A 134 -18.53 -23.54 11.77
C THR A 134 -19.85 -24.29 11.81
N SER A 135 -19.78 -25.52 12.32
CA SER A 135 -20.89 -26.36 12.72
C SER A 135 -21.88 -25.62 13.62
N SER A 136 -23.12 -25.49 13.15
CA SER A 136 -24.29 -25.38 14.02
C SER A 136 -25.53 -25.82 13.26
N THR A 137 -26.00 -27.01 13.57
CA THR A 137 -27.34 -27.53 13.27
C THR A 137 -27.66 -28.59 14.32
N PRO A 138 -28.93 -28.76 14.67
CA PRO A 138 -29.84 -27.82 15.30
C PRO A 138 -29.99 -28.10 16.82
#